data_AF-A0A967LCC9-F1
#
_entry.id   AF-A0A967LCC9-F1
#
_cell.length_a   1.000
_cell.length_b   1.000
_cell.length_c   1.000
_cell.angle_alpha   90.00
_cell.angle_beta   90.00
_cell.angle_gamma   90.00
#
_symmetry.space_group_name_H-M   'P 1'
#
loop_
_entity.id
_entity.type
_entity.pdbx_description
1 polymer ?
#
loop_
_entity_poly.entity_id
_entity_poly.type
_entity_poly.pdbx_seq_one_letter_code
_entity_poly.pdbx_strand_id
1 'polypeptide(L)' 'MDVTFFTHPSYDDHRMHGGHPECPERTRAILAHLRETGLLADLKQRKPDEVTEAALRRVHE' A
#
# COMPACT_ATOMS: atom_id res chain seq x y z
N MET A 1 -15.72 12.73 -10.22
CA MET A 1 -15.38 11.30 -10.08
C MET A 1 -14.40 11.22 -8.92
N ASP A 2 -14.75 10.52 -7.83
CA ASP A 2 -13.95 10.46 -6.61
C ASP A 2 -12.94 9.30 -6.73
N VAL A 3 -11.65 9.60 -6.61
CA VAL A 3 -10.57 8.59 -6.71
C VAL A 3 -10.12 8.24 -5.29
N THR A 4 -10.29 6.98 -4.92
CA THR A 4 -9.88 6.47 -3.62
C THR A 4 -8.45 5.92 -3.67
N PHE A 5 -7.61 6.36 -2.74
CA PHE A 5 -6.23 5.90 -2.60
C PHE A 5 -6.08 5.06 -1.33
N PHE A 6 -5.67 3.81 -1.48
CA PHE A 6 -5.44 2.90 -0.36
C PHE A 6 -3.96 2.86 0.01
N THR A 7 -3.67 3.03 1.30
CA THR A 7 -2.33 2.86 1.86
C THR A 7 -2.41 2.47 3.34
N HIS A 8 -1.37 1.82 3.86
CA HIS A 8 -1.28 1.45 5.27
C HIS A 8 0.16 1.60 5.78
N PRO A 9 0.40 2.17 6.98
CA PRO A 9 1.75 2.34 7.52
C PRO A 9 2.49 1.02 7.76
N SER A 10 1.76 -0.08 8.00
CA SER A 10 2.38 -1.40 8.22
C SER A 10 3.09 -1.97 6.99
N TYR A 11 2.91 -1.36 5.82
CA TYR A 11 3.66 -1.77 4.63
C TYR A 11 5.16 -1.51 4.78
N ASP A 12 5.56 -0.53 5.61
CA ASP A 12 6.95 -0.26 5.94
C ASP A 12 7.57 -1.32 6.86
N ASP A 13 6.74 -2.14 7.53
CA ASP A 13 7.18 -3.23 8.40
C ASP A 13 7.53 -4.51 7.63
N HIS A 14 7.20 -4.56 6.32
CA HIS A 14 7.51 -5.70 5.48
C HIS A 14 9.03 -5.80 5.28
N ARG A 15 9.73 -6.71 5.97
CA ARG A 15 11.20 -6.83 5.87
C ARG A 15 11.59 -8.05 5.07
N MET A 16 12.32 -7.81 3.98
CA MET A 16 12.91 -8.87 3.17
C MET A 16 14.37 -9.12 3.55
N HIS A 17 14.82 -10.34 3.31
CA HIS A 17 16.23 -10.69 3.47
C HIS A 17 17.11 -9.96 2.42
N GLY A 18 18.42 -9.90 2.67
CA GLY A 18 19.36 -9.25 1.76
C GLY A 18 19.30 -9.81 0.33
N GLY A 19 19.45 -8.91 -0.65
CA GLY A 19 19.42 -9.25 -2.09
C GLY A 19 18.02 -9.49 -2.67
N HIS A 20 16.96 -9.40 -1.87
CA HIS A 20 15.59 -9.56 -2.37
C HIS A 20 15.16 -8.34 -3.20
N PRO A 21 14.54 -8.52 -4.38
CA PRO A 21 14.14 -7.41 -5.27
C PRO A 21 12.90 -6.64 -4.79
N GLU A 22 12.12 -7.22 -3.88
CA GLU A 22 11.01 -6.52 -3.23
C GLU A 22 11.53 -5.49 -2.23
N CYS A 23 11.00 -4.27 -2.34
CA CYS A 23 11.54 -3.07 -1.70
C CYS A 23 10.37 -2.24 -1.13
N PRO A 24 10.08 -2.34 0.18
CA PRO A 24 9.02 -1.59 0.86
C PRO A 24 9.16 -0.07 0.69
N GLU A 25 10.40 0.41 0.59
CA GLU A 25 10.73 1.82 0.38
C GLU A 25 10.10 2.39 -0.90
N ARG A 26 9.76 1.55 -1.88
CA ARG A 26 9.03 1.97 -3.09
C ARG A 26 7.67 2.56 -2.75
N THR A 27 6.91 1.91 -1.87
CA THR A 27 5.58 2.40 -1.45
C THR A 27 5.71 3.74 -0.71
N ARG A 28 6.72 3.86 0.15
CA ARG A 28 7.05 5.11 0.84
C ARG A 28 7.43 6.23 -0.13
N ALA A 29 8.25 5.94 -1.14
CA ALA A 29 8.67 6.90 -2.16
C ALA A 29 7.48 7.42 -2.98
N ILE A 30 6.57 6.53 -3.39
CA ILE A 30 5.33 6.90 -4.08
C ILE A 30 4.49 7.83 -3.20
N LEU A 31 4.29 7.46 -1.92
CA LEU A 31 3.50 8.25 -0.99
C LEU A 31 4.12 9.64 -0.72
N ALA A 32 5.45 9.73 -0.64
CA ALA A 32 6.16 11.00 -0.54
C ALA A 32 5.95 11.87 -1.78
N HIS A 33 6.12 11.31 -2.98
CA HIS A 33 5.94 12.03 -4.22
C HIS A 33 4.49 12.54 -4.40
N LEU A 34 3.49 11.74 -4.03
CA LEU A 34 2.09 12.18 -4.03
C LEU A 34 1.82 13.33 -3.06
N ARG A 35 2.54 13.40 -1.93
CA ARG A 35 2.47 14.53 -0.99
C ARG A 35 3.15 15.77 -1.56
N GLU A 36 4.34 15.63 -2.12
CA GLU A 36 5.15 16.73 -2.67
C GLU A 36 4.42 17.44 -3.83
N THR A 37 3.72 16.67 -4.67
CA THR A 37 2.94 17.20 -5.79
C THR A 37 1.59 17.79 -5.38
N GLY A 38 1.18 17.63 -4.11
CA GLY A 38 -0.15 18.01 -3.63
C GLY A 38 -1.28 17.05 -4.02
N LEU A 39 -1.03 16.12 -4.95
CA LEU A 39 -2.04 15.20 -5.48
C LEU A 39 -2.68 14.33 -4.38
N LEU A 40 -1.93 13.97 -3.33
CA LEU A 40 -2.48 13.17 -2.24
C LEU A 40 -3.67 13.85 -1.53
N ALA A 41 -3.71 15.19 -1.51
CA ALA A 41 -4.80 15.94 -0.90
C ALA A 41 -6.09 15.87 -1.73
N ASP A 42 -5.99 15.66 -3.05
CA ASP A 42 -7.13 15.52 -3.96
C ASP A 42 -7.72 14.09 -3.95
N LEU A 43 -7.01 13.14 -3.34
CA LEU A 43 -7.43 11.74 -3.26
C LEU A 43 -8.15 11.43 -1.96
N LYS A 44 -9.22 10.63 -2.05
CA LYS A 44 -9.87 10.08 -0.88
C LYS A 44 -9.03 8.96 -0.28
N GLN A 45 -8.30 9.29 0.78
CA GLN A 45 -7.43 8.34 1.46
C GLN A 45 -8.24 7.36 2.30
N ARG A 46 -7.90 6.07 2.20
CA ARG A 46 -8.49 4.98 3.00
C ARG A 46 -7.42 3.99 3.43
N LYS A 47 -7.59 3.43 4.62
CA LYS A 47 -6.84 2.24 5.04
C LYS A 47 -7.60 1.01 4.57
N PRO A 48 -6.93 0.01 3.99
CA PRO A 48 -7.55 -1.27 3.71
C PRO A 48 -7.74 -2.05 5.01
N ASP A 49 -8.74 -2.93 5.01
CA ASP A 49 -8.96 -3.92 6.06
C ASP A 49 -8.11 -5.16 5.80
N GLU A 50 -7.82 -5.91 6.86
CA GLU A 50 -7.15 -7.22 6.75
C GLU A 50 -8.05 -8.21 5.99
N VAL A 51 -7.46 -8.93 5.05
CA VAL A 51 -8.19 -9.91 4.23
C VAL A 51 -8.52 -11.15 5.05
N THR A 52 -9.75 -11.66 4.92
CA THR A 52 -10.13 -12.91 5.58
C THR A 52 -9.54 -14.12 4.88
N GLU A 53 -9.26 -15.19 5.64
CA GLU A 53 -8.82 -16.47 5.07
C GLU A 53 -9.82 -17.01 4.05
N ALA A 54 -11.12 -16.91 4.34
CA ALA A 54 -12.18 -17.32 3.42
C ALA A 54 -12.15 -16.54 2.09
N ALA A 55 -11.69 -15.28 2.08
CA ALA A 55 -11.51 -14.50 0.86
C ALA A 55 -10.27 -14.96 0.08
N LEU A 56 -9.15 -15.22 0.77
CA LEU A 56 -7.93 -15.76 0.15
C LEU A 56 -8.19 -17.12 -0.53
N ARG A 57 -8.94 -18.01 0.12
CA ARG A 57 -9.28 -19.36 -0.38
C ARG A 57 -10.16 -19.39 -1.63
N ARG A 58 -10.68 -18.24 -2.08
CA ARG A 58 -11.42 -18.18 -3.36
C ARG A 58 -10.52 -18.44 -4.56
N VAL A 59 -9.21 -18.23 -4.41
CA VAL A 59 -8.20 -18.35 -5.49
C VAL A 59 -6.92 -19.09 -5.07
N HIS A 60 -6.82 -19.49 -3.79
CA HIS A 60 -5.70 -20.23 -3.21
C HIS A 60 -6.22 -21.46 -2.45
N GLU A 61 -5.41 -22.53 -2.33
CA GLU A 61 -5.76 -23.75 -1.56
C GLU A 61 -5.61 -23.56 -0.04
#